data_AF-A0A1G3V7G2-F1
#
_entry.id   AF-A0A1G3V7G2-F1
#
_cell.length_a   1.000
_cell.length_b   1.000
_cell.length_c   1.000
_cell.angle_alpha   90.00
_cell.angle_beta   90.00
_cell.angle_gamma   90.00
#
_symmetry.space_group_name_H-M   'P 1'
#
loop_
_entity.id
_entity.type
_entity.pdbx_description
1 polymer ?
#
loop_
_entity_poly.entity_id
_entity_poly.type
_entity_poly.pdbx_seq_one_letter_code
_entity_poly.pdbx_strand_id
1 'polypeptide(L)'
;MAFAKNAGLGFAILYLYNGQMHDYMPDFIICLKNGEPCHLSLETKGFDPLAEVKAAAARRWVNAVNVEGCDGRWDYAVVRYLSGGIFFCIFFLTTGGR
;
A
#
# COMPACT_ATOMS: atom_id res chain seq x y z
N MET A 1 -13.74 7.12 7.32
CA MET A 1 -12.77 6.58 6.35
C MET A 1 -11.82 7.70 5.98
N ALA A 2 -10.55 7.41 5.68
CA ALA A 2 -9.56 8.44 5.37
C ALA A 2 -8.49 7.89 4.41
N PHE A 3 -7.87 8.75 3.63
CA PHE A 3 -6.69 8.42 2.84
C PHE A 3 -5.72 9.61 2.85
N ALA A 4 -4.43 9.32 2.74
CA ALA A 4 -3.40 10.33 2.62
C ALA A 4 -2.39 9.89 1.55
N LYS A 5 -1.95 10.84 0.72
CA LYS A 5 -0.77 10.64 -0.13
C LYS A 5 0.44 10.62 0.78
N ASN A 6 1.35 9.66 0.58
CA ASN A 6 2.59 9.52 1.32
C ASN A 6 3.66 10.55 0.91
N ALA A 7 3.24 11.75 0.52
CA ALA A 7 4.14 12.84 0.17
C ALA A 7 4.54 13.56 1.46
N GLY A 8 5.74 13.25 1.98
CA GLY A 8 6.26 13.87 3.19
C GLY A 8 5.75 13.29 4.51
N LEU A 9 5.02 12.17 4.49
CA LEU A 9 4.61 11.47 5.72
C LEU A 9 5.73 10.59 6.31
N GLY A 10 6.74 10.23 5.50
CA GLY A 10 7.86 9.42 5.94
C GLY A 10 7.52 7.94 6.17
N PHE A 11 6.36 7.46 5.72
CA PHE A 11 6.04 6.05 5.80
C PHE A 11 6.85 5.28 4.75
N ALA A 12 7.73 4.38 5.21
CA ALA A 12 8.58 3.57 4.37
C ALA A 12 8.60 2.12 4.84
N ILE A 13 8.63 1.20 3.89
CA ILE A 13 8.82 -0.23 4.10
C ILE A 13 10.26 -0.56 3.71
N LEU A 14 11.05 -1.01 4.67
CA LEU A 14 12.44 -1.41 4.43
C LEU A 14 12.50 -2.73 3.65
N TYR A 15 13.40 -2.80 2.68
CA TYR A 15 13.69 -4.02 1.95
C TYR A 15 15.17 -4.18 1.63
N LEU A 16 15.62 -5.44 1.62
CA LEU A 16 16.98 -5.80 1.21
C LEU A 16 16.99 -6.12 -0.28
N TYR A 17 17.84 -5.44 -1.04
CA TYR A 17 18.10 -5.75 -2.44
C TYR A 17 19.59 -5.60 -2.72
N ASN A 18 20.17 -6.59 -3.40
CA ASN A 18 21.61 -6.63 -3.71
C ASN A 18 22.53 -6.36 -2.50
N GLY A 19 22.17 -6.88 -1.32
CA GLY A 19 22.95 -6.72 -0.09
C GLY A 19 22.84 -5.34 0.57
N GLN A 20 21.99 -4.45 0.06
CA GLN A 20 21.78 -3.10 0.59
C GLN A 20 20.33 -2.91 1.06
N MET A 21 20.17 -2.12 2.13
CA MET A 21 18.86 -1.73 2.64
C MET A 21 18.32 -0.56 1.81
N HIS A 22 17.06 -0.65 1.45
CA HIS A 22 16.37 0.36 0.66
C HIS A 22 14.98 0.65 1.24
N ASP A 23 14.50 1.86 0.99
CA ASP A 23 13.15 2.29 1.34
C ASP A 23 12.19 2.07 0.17
N TYR A 24 11.08 1.41 0.45
CA TYR A 24 9.91 1.41 -0.42
C TYR A 24 8.84 2.33 0.19
N MET A 25 8.56 3.44 -0.49
CA MET A 25 7.52 4.39 -0.11
C MET A 25 6.28 4.17 -0.98
N PRO A 26 5.19 3.58 -0.44
CA PRO A 26 3.94 3.46 -1.19
C PRO A 26 3.34 4.84 -1.44
N ASP A 27 2.58 5.01 -2.52
CA ASP A 27 2.00 6.32 -2.87
C ASP A 27 0.92 6.81 -1.91
N PHE A 28 0.08 5.90 -1.39
CA PHE A 28 -1.02 6.24 -0.49
C PHE A 28 -1.14 5.27 0.68
N ILE A 29 -1.58 5.80 1.82
CA ILE A 29 -2.10 5.02 2.95
C ILE A 29 -3.59 5.30 3.07
N ILE A 30 -4.40 4.24 3.13
CA ILE A 30 -5.86 4.32 3.17
C ILE A 30 -6.35 3.58 4.41
N CYS A 31 -7.22 4.22 5.20
CA CYS A 31 -7.89 3.60 6.35
C CYS A 31 -9.31 3.21 5.95
N LEU A 32 -9.51 1.93 5.66
CA LEU A 32 -10.80 1.35 5.35
C LEU A 32 -11.60 1.12 6.63
N LYS A 33 -12.86 1.58 6.66
CA LYS A 33 -13.78 1.40 7.80
C LYS A 33 -15.04 0.61 7.45
N ASN A 34 -15.20 0.23 6.18
CA ASN A 34 -16.36 -0.54 5.72
C ASN A 34 -16.00 -2.03 5.82
N GLY A 35 -16.69 -2.77 6.69
CA GLY A 35 -16.32 -4.15 7.03
C GLY A 35 -15.31 -4.20 8.18
N GLU A 36 -14.35 -5.12 8.12
CA GLU A 36 -13.26 -5.20 9.10
C GLU A 36 -12.29 -4.01 8.91
N PRO A 37 -12.04 -3.18 9.94
CA PRO A 37 -11.14 -2.04 9.82
C PRO A 37 -9.73 -2.47 9.38
N CYS A 38 -9.20 -1.84 8.32
CA CYS A 38 -7.93 -2.22 7.72
C CYS A 38 -7.19 -1.01 7.15
N HIS A 39 -5.86 -1.00 7.30
CA HIS A 39 -4.94 -0.07 6.66
C HIS A 39 -4.46 -0.65 5.32
N LEU A 40 -4.66 0.07 4.23
CA LEU A 40 -4.20 -0.34 2.92
C LEU A 40 -3.03 0.54 2.48
N SER A 41 -1.89 -0.10 2.24
CA SER A 41 -0.78 0.48 1.51
C SER A 41 -1.04 0.33 0.00
N LEU A 42 -1.17 1.45 -0.70
CA LEU A 42 -1.54 1.48 -2.11
C LEU A 42 -0.40 2.08 -2.95
N GLU A 43 0.08 1.27 -3.90
CA GLU A 43 0.99 1.71 -4.95
C GLU A 43 0.24 2.04 -6.23
N THR A 44 0.60 3.17 -6.84
CA THR A 44 0.11 3.55 -8.17
C THR A 44 1.29 3.57 -9.12
N LYS A 45 1.36 2.60 -10.03
CA LYS A 45 2.57 2.43 -10.85
C LYS A 45 2.27 2.20 -12.32
N GLY A 46 2.95 3.00 -13.14
CA GLY A 46 3.52 2.60 -14.42
C GLY A 46 4.82 1.81 -14.25
N PHE A 47 5.54 1.57 -15.34
CA PHE A 47 6.69 0.65 -15.41
C PHE A 47 7.83 1.00 -14.42
N ASP A 48 8.18 0.05 -13.55
CA ASP A 48 9.34 0.09 -12.63
C ASP A 48 10.04 -1.28 -12.65
N PRO A 49 11.33 -1.37 -13.03
CA PRO A 49 12.08 -2.63 -13.07
C PRO A 49 12.14 -3.38 -11.73
N LEU A 50 12.00 -2.68 -10.59
CA LEU A 50 12.01 -3.26 -9.24
C LEU A 50 10.61 -3.47 -8.66
N ALA A 51 9.55 -3.34 -9.47
CA ALA A 51 8.17 -3.45 -9.01
C ALA A 51 7.90 -4.74 -8.24
N GLU A 52 8.40 -5.88 -8.72
CA GLU A 52 8.18 -7.18 -8.08
C GLU A 52 8.93 -7.31 -6.75
N VAL A 53 10.16 -6.78 -6.68
CA VAL A 53 10.96 -6.77 -5.44
C VAL A 53 10.26 -5.92 -4.36
N LYS A 54 9.79 -4.73 -4.73
CA LYS A 54 9.05 -3.84 -3.82
C LYS A 54 7.73 -4.44 -3.38
N ALA A 55 6.96 -5.04 -4.30
CA ALA A 55 5.72 -5.72 -3.98
C ALA A 55 5.93 -6.92 -3.04
N ALA A 56 6.99 -7.69 -3.25
CA ALA A 56 7.35 -8.80 -2.35
C ALA A 56 7.71 -8.28 -0.96
N ALA A 57 8.45 -7.18 -0.86
CA ALA A 57 8.78 -6.55 0.41
C ALA A 57 7.54 -6.04 1.15
N ALA A 58 6.65 -5.34 0.45
CA ALA A 58 5.41 -4.83 1.02
C ALA A 58 4.53 -5.96 1.58
N ARG A 59 4.36 -7.06 0.83
CA ARG A 59 3.61 -8.23 1.30
C ARG A 59 4.23 -8.90 2.52
N ARG A 60 5.58 -8.99 2.57
CA ARG A 60 6.29 -9.54 3.75
C ARG A 60 6.07 -8.66 4.97
N TRP A 61 6.18 -7.35 4.81
CA TRP A 61 5.94 -6.39 5.88
C TRP A 61 4.50 -6.44 6.39
N VAL A 62 3.51 -6.45 5.49
CA VAL A 62 2.09 -6.61 5.84
C VAL A 62 1.85 -7.89 6.63
N ASN A 63 2.44 -9.01 6.21
CA ASN A 63 2.31 -10.27 6.94
C ASN A 63 2.92 -10.18 8.35
N ALA A 64 4.11 -9.59 8.48
CA ALA A 64 4.78 -9.42 9.77
C ALA A 64 3.94 -8.57 10.74
N VAL A 65 3.47 -7.40 10.29
CA VAL A 65 2.63 -6.50 11.10
C VAL A 65 1.32 -7.17 11.50
N ASN A 66 0.69 -7.90 10.58
CA ASN A 66 -0.55 -8.63 10.85
C ASN A 66 -0.37 -9.80 11.84
N VAL A 67 0.80 -10.45 11.84
CA VAL A 67 1.13 -11.50 12.81
C VAL A 67 1.40 -10.90 14.19
N GLU A 68 2.07 -9.74 14.24
CA GLU A 68 2.34 -9.02 15.49
C GLU A 68 1.07 -8.43 16.11
N GLY A 69 0.14 -7.91 15.28
CA GLY A 69 -1.19 -7.48 15.68
C GLY A 69 -1.27 -6.14 16.40
N CYS A 70 -0.14 -5.46 16.65
CA CYS A 70 -0.10 -4.21 17.41
C CYS A 70 -0.64 -2.98 16.63
N ASP A 71 -0.49 -2.96 15.30
CA ASP A 71 -0.85 -1.81 14.45
C ASP A 71 -2.15 -2.03 13.65
N GLY A 72 -3.00 -2.93 14.12
CA GLY A 72 -4.23 -3.32 13.43
C GLY A 72 -3.98 -4.17 12.17
N ARG A 73 -5.03 -4.36 11.37
CA ARG A 73 -4.94 -5.12 10.11
C ARG A 73 -4.38 -4.24 8.99
N TRP A 74 -3.44 -4.79 8.24
CA TRP A 74 -2.86 -4.18 7.05
C TRP A 74 -3.09 -5.02 5.80
N ASP A 75 -3.14 -4.35 4.65
CA ASP A 75 -3.16 -4.96 3.32
C ASP A 75 -2.34 -4.14 2.32
N TYR A 76 -2.03 -4.73 1.16
CA TYR A 76 -1.23 -4.13 0.11
C TYR A 76 -1.85 -4.32 -1.27
N ALA A 77 -1.97 -3.24 -2.03
CA ALA A 77 -2.47 -3.28 -3.41
C ALA A 77 -1.61 -2.45 -4.38
N VAL A 78 -1.64 -2.85 -5.65
CA VAL A 78 -1.01 -2.13 -6.76
C VAL A 78 -2.04 -1.88 -7.83
N VAL A 79 -2.12 -0.64 -8.31
CA VAL A 79 -3.01 -0.26 -9.42
C VAL A 79 -2.17 0.07 -10.65
N ARG A 80 -2.40 -0.67 -11.74
CA ARG A 80 -1.57 -0.60 -12.96
C ARG A 80 -2.19 0.17 -14.13
N TYR A 81 -3.51 0.40 -14.13
CA TYR A 81 -4.22 1.21 -15.12
C TYR A 81 -5.43 1.89 -14.47
N LEU A 82 -5.62 3.18 -14.75
CA LEU A 82 -6.69 3.98 -14.19
C LEU A 82 -7.55 4.54 -15.32
N SER A 83 -8.43 3.74 -15.90
CA SER A 83 -9.40 4.21 -16.90
C SER A 83 -10.31 5.34 -16.37
N GLY A 84 -10.46 5.45 -15.04
CA GLY A 84 -11.18 6.53 -14.35
C GLY A 84 -10.33 7.47 -13.49
N GLY A 85 -8.99 7.37 -13.54
CA GLY A 85 -8.09 8.15 -12.66
C GLY A 85 -8.00 7.64 -11.21
N ILE A 86 -6.97 8.09 -10.48
CA ILE A 86 -6.64 7.58 -9.14
C ILE A 86 -7.73 7.87 -8.11
N PHE A 87 -8.39 9.02 -8.23
CA PHE A 87 -9.51 9.40 -7.37
C PHE A 87 -10.67 8.41 -7.48
N PHE A 88 -10.99 7.93 -8.69
CA PHE A 88 -12.04 6.95 -8.88
C PHE A 88 -11.69 5.59 -8.27
N CYS A 89 -10.42 5.17 -8.37
CA CYS A 89 -9.96 3.93 -7.76
C CYS A 89 -10.00 3.98 -6.23
N ILE A 90 -9.45 5.05 -5.63
CA ILE A 90 -9.53 5.25 -4.18
C ILE A 90 -11.00 5.33 -3.75
N PHE A 91 -11.84 6.07 -4.47
CA PHE A 91 -13.28 6.13 -4.22
C PHE A 91 -13.89 4.72 -4.21
N PHE A 92 -13.68 3.91 -5.24
CA PHE A 92 -14.20 2.54 -5.32
C PHE A 92 -13.73 1.63 -4.18
N LEU A 93 -12.43 1.65 -3.86
CA LEU A 93 -11.85 0.92 -2.73
C LEU A 93 -12.45 1.38 -1.40
N THR A 94 -12.83 2.66 -1.31
CA THR A 94 -13.41 3.24 -0.11
C THR A 94 -14.93 3.04 0.00
N THR A 95 -15.67 3.05 -1.09
CA THR A 95 -17.14 2.95 -1.05
C THR A 95 -17.68 1.52 -1.17
N GLY A 96 -16.81 0.51 -1.27
CA GLY A 96 -17.22 -0.89 -1.31
C GLY A 96 -17.96 -1.23 -2.60
N GLY A 97 -17.36 -0.88 -3.74
CA GLY A 97 -17.90 -1.27 -5.04
C GLY A 97 -18.06 -2.79 -5.11
N ARG A 98 -19.33 -3.22 -5.21
CA ARG A 98 -19.70 -4.59 -5.54
C ARG A 98 -19.48 -4.83 -7.03
#